data_AF-A0A955XEU4-F1
#
_entry.id   AF-A0A955XEU4-F1
#
_cell.length_a   1.000
_cell.length_b   1.000
_cell.length_c   1.000
_cell.angle_alpha   90.00
_cell.angle_beta   90.00
_cell.angle_gamma   90.00
#
_symmetry.space_group_name_H-M   'P 1'
#
loop_
_entity.id
_entity.type
_entity.pdbx_description
1 polymer ?
#
loop_
_entity_poly.entity_id
_entity_poly.type
_entity_poly.pdbx_seq_one_letter_code
_entity_poly.pdbx_strand_id
1 'polypeptide(L)'
;MNSSVLVPRLVPVEPPPPPPPKEEAPPDPVDHAVVVAGRDADLVSRADDPSYRFLGGWAGAARNAVGMLQGEDPGDPAVAAKVCTGIAERAAQVLEAARRRGELPGVDAVRTIERRTVTGRDDALTPYHTAVAVTLEGGEEVVLDWHATLDIAHPVRSTPEAF
;
A
#
# COMPACT_ATOMS: atom_id res chain seq x y z
N MET A 1 -11.17 -21.10 -83.92
CA MET A 1 -11.15 -21.90 -82.69
C MET A 1 -10.60 -21.00 -81.60
N ASN A 2 -11.44 -20.48 -80.71
CA ASN A 2 -11.00 -19.61 -79.61
C ASN A 2 -10.81 -20.44 -78.35
N SER A 3 -9.56 -20.58 -77.91
CA SER A 3 -9.21 -21.16 -76.62
C SER A 3 -9.51 -20.15 -75.52
N SER A 4 -10.56 -20.39 -74.75
CA SER A 4 -10.83 -19.67 -73.50
C SER A 4 -9.86 -20.16 -72.43
N VAL A 5 -8.93 -19.29 -72.03
CA VAL A 5 -8.05 -19.49 -70.87
C VAL A 5 -8.86 -19.18 -69.61
N LEU A 6 -9.14 -20.21 -68.81
CA LEU A 6 -9.76 -20.07 -67.49
C LEU A 6 -8.73 -19.52 -66.51
N VAL A 7 -8.89 -18.26 -66.11
CA VAL A 7 -8.10 -17.68 -65.01
C VAL A 7 -8.76 -18.11 -63.69
N PRO A 8 -8.06 -18.82 -62.80
CA PRO A 8 -8.61 -19.21 -61.51
C PRO A 8 -8.88 -17.96 -60.66
N ARG A 9 -10.10 -17.87 -60.13
CA ARG A 9 -10.47 -16.83 -59.15
C ARG A 9 -9.75 -17.13 -57.84
N LEU A 10 -8.88 -16.21 -57.42
CA LEU A 10 -8.33 -16.19 -56.07
C LEU A 10 -9.47 -15.94 -55.09
N VAL A 11 -9.71 -16.91 -54.20
CA VAL A 11 -10.65 -16.77 -53.09
C VAL A 11 -9.96 -15.90 -52.03
N PRO A 12 -10.59 -14.80 -51.56
CA PRO A 12 -10.03 -14.00 -50.47
C PRO A 12 -9.89 -14.87 -49.23
N VAL A 13 -8.67 -14.97 -48.71
CA VAL A 13 -8.43 -15.61 -47.41
C VAL A 13 -8.77 -14.57 -46.34
N GLU A 14 -9.81 -14.82 -45.56
CA GLU A 14 -10.11 -13.99 -44.39
C GLU A 14 -8.93 -14.05 -43.41
N PRO A 15 -8.49 -12.90 -42.86
CA PRO A 15 -7.43 -12.91 -41.86
C PRO A 15 -7.89 -13.70 -40.63
N PRO A 16 -6.99 -14.41 -39.95
CA PRO A 16 -7.33 -15.13 -38.73
C PRO A 16 -7.88 -14.15 -37.68
N PRO A 17 -8.83 -14.57 -36.83
CA PRO A 17 -9.33 -13.73 -35.75
C PRO A 17 -8.18 -13.33 -34.83
N PRO A 18 -8.23 -12.12 -34.23
CA PRO A 18 -7.22 -11.70 -33.28
C PRO A 18 -7.16 -12.69 -32.10
N PRO A 19 -5.97 -12.90 -31.52
CA PRO A 19 -5.85 -13.73 -30.32
C PRO A 19 -6.73 -13.15 -29.20
N PRO A 20 -7.26 -13.99 -28.29
CA PRO A 20 -7.98 -13.50 -27.14
C PRO A 20 -7.09 -12.52 -26.34
N PRO A 21 -7.69 -11.53 -25.66
CA PRO A 21 -6.95 -10.67 -24.75
C PRO A 21 -6.20 -11.56 -23.76
N LYS A 22 -4.93 -11.23 -23.49
CA LYS A 22 -4.19 -11.90 -22.43
C LYS A 22 -4.93 -11.63 -21.14
N GLU A 23 -5.32 -12.69 -20.44
CA GLU A 23 -5.84 -12.60 -19.09
C GLU A 23 -4.72 -12.01 -18.23
N GLU A 24 -4.84 -10.73 -17.86
CA GLU A 24 -3.90 -10.08 -16.96
C GLU A 24 -4.02 -10.78 -15.61
N ALA A 25 -2.88 -11.20 -15.06
CA ALA A 25 -2.86 -11.79 -13.73
C ALA A 25 -3.49 -10.80 -12.73
N PRO A 26 -4.28 -11.28 -11.75
CA PRO A 26 -4.78 -10.41 -10.70
C PRO A 26 -3.61 -9.67 -10.03
N PRO A 27 -3.79 -8.40 -9.66
CA PRO A 27 -2.74 -7.63 -9.00
C PRO A 27 -2.33 -8.32 -7.70
N ASP A 28 -1.05 -8.20 -7.34
CA ASP A 28 -0.53 -8.73 -6.07
C ASP A 28 -1.40 -8.20 -4.91
N PRO A 29 -1.94 -9.07 -4.04
CA PRO A 29 -2.82 -8.66 -2.95
C PRO A 29 -2.16 -7.67 -1.99
N VAL A 30 -0.83 -7.71 -1.84
CA VAL A 30 -0.07 -6.74 -1.05
C VAL A 30 0.02 -5.40 -1.78
N ASP A 31 0.24 -5.38 -3.10
CA ASP A 31 0.18 -4.16 -3.89
C ASP A 31 -1.20 -3.52 -3.78
N HIS A 32 -2.26 -4.33 -3.82
CA HIS A 32 -3.61 -3.84 -3.68
C HIS A 32 -3.90 -3.29 -2.27
N ALA A 33 -3.43 -3.97 -1.22
CA ALA A 33 -3.50 -3.48 0.15
C ALA A 33 -2.73 -2.15 0.31
N VAL A 34 -1.51 -2.04 -0.22
CA VAL A 34 -0.74 -0.79 -0.21
C VAL A 34 -1.47 0.31 -0.96
N VAL A 35 -2.05 0.02 -2.13
CA VAL A 35 -2.83 0.99 -2.90
C VAL A 35 -4.08 1.41 -2.14
N VAL A 36 -4.78 0.52 -1.43
CA VAL A 36 -5.97 0.89 -0.64
C VAL A 36 -5.57 1.71 0.58
N ALA A 37 -4.53 1.32 1.32
CA ALA A 37 -4.00 2.09 2.43
C ALA A 37 -3.52 3.47 1.97
N GLY A 38 -2.82 3.52 0.83
CA GLY A 38 -2.36 4.74 0.17
C GLY A 38 -3.51 5.59 -0.36
N ARG A 39 -4.55 4.99 -0.94
CA ARG A 39 -5.75 5.68 -1.46
C ARG A 39 -6.62 6.28 -0.38
N ASP A 40 -6.70 5.66 0.80
CA ASP A 40 -7.47 6.21 1.92
C ASP A 40 -6.61 7.17 2.77
N ALA A 41 -5.29 6.96 2.82
CA ALA A 41 -4.36 8.04 3.17
C ALA A 41 -4.51 9.23 2.20
N ASP A 42 -4.78 8.94 0.92
CA ASP A 42 -5.19 9.90 -0.12
C ASP A 42 -6.68 10.29 -0.09
N LEU A 43 -7.55 9.68 0.70
CA LEU A 43 -8.90 10.22 0.94
C LEU A 43 -8.86 11.32 2.01
N VAL A 44 -7.70 11.51 2.65
CA VAL A 44 -7.31 12.78 3.28
C VAL A 44 -6.71 13.77 2.26
N SER A 45 -6.32 13.33 1.05
CA SER A 45 -5.80 14.16 -0.07
C SER A 45 -6.44 13.86 -1.44
N ARG A 46 -7.60 14.45 -1.73
CA ARG A 46 -8.18 14.44 -3.09
C ARG A 46 -7.16 14.99 -4.12
N ALA A 47 -6.72 14.12 -5.03
CA ALA A 47 -5.48 14.23 -5.81
C ALA A 47 -5.51 15.06 -7.11
N ASP A 48 -6.57 15.82 -7.40
CA ASP A 48 -6.60 16.71 -8.58
C ASP A 48 -6.42 18.20 -8.25
N ASP A 49 -6.13 18.53 -6.98
CA ASP A 49 -5.84 19.91 -6.57
C ASP A 49 -4.32 20.13 -6.42
N PRO A 50 -3.68 20.98 -7.26
CA PRO A 50 -2.24 21.25 -7.18
C PRO A 50 -1.80 21.91 -5.87
N SER A 51 -2.73 22.40 -5.02
CA SER A 51 -2.42 22.87 -3.67
C SER A 51 -2.19 21.73 -2.65
N TYR A 52 -2.57 20.48 -2.97
CA TYR A 52 -2.55 19.35 -2.03
C TYR A 52 -1.42 18.33 -2.22
N ARG A 53 -0.69 18.32 -3.36
CA ARG A 53 0.64 17.67 -3.45
C ARG A 53 1.65 18.26 -2.48
N PHE A 54 1.38 19.49 -2.05
CA PHE A 54 2.08 20.13 -0.95
C PHE A 54 1.68 19.49 0.40
N LEU A 55 0.42 19.07 0.59
CA LEU A 55 -0.18 18.78 1.90
C LEU A 55 -0.05 17.34 2.44
N GLY A 56 0.27 16.32 1.62
CA GLY A 56 0.61 14.98 2.13
C GLY A 56 1.88 15.01 3.00
N GLY A 57 2.85 15.84 2.59
CA GLY A 57 3.98 16.25 3.43
C GLY A 57 3.58 17.16 4.59
N TRP A 58 2.48 17.92 4.50
CA TRP A 58 1.98 18.77 5.59
C TRP A 58 1.13 18.04 6.62
N ALA A 59 0.51 16.88 6.38
CA ALA A 59 -0.15 16.19 7.49
C ALA A 59 0.90 15.75 8.54
N GLY A 60 2.03 15.23 8.07
CA GLY A 60 3.23 15.00 8.88
C GLY A 60 3.90 16.31 9.33
N ALA A 61 4.15 17.25 8.43
CA ALA A 61 4.86 18.49 8.77
C ALA A 61 4.03 19.49 9.59
N ALA A 62 2.70 19.51 9.50
CA ALA A 62 1.82 20.34 10.32
C ALA A 62 1.62 19.73 11.71
N ARG A 63 1.59 18.40 11.85
CA ARG A 63 1.65 17.77 13.18
C ARG A 63 3.02 17.97 13.83
N ASN A 64 4.10 17.78 13.08
CA ASN A 64 5.44 18.11 13.55
C ASN A 64 5.56 19.60 13.87
N ALA A 65 4.96 20.50 13.09
CA ALA A 65 4.93 21.93 13.39
C ALA A 65 4.11 22.25 14.64
N VAL A 66 3.00 21.57 14.90
CA VAL A 66 2.24 21.70 16.16
C VAL A 66 3.07 21.20 17.35
N GLY A 67 3.75 20.06 17.21
CA GLY A 67 4.71 19.57 18.20
C GLY A 67 5.83 20.58 18.46
N MET A 68 6.46 21.10 17.39
CA MET A 68 7.48 22.15 17.48
C MET A 68 6.97 23.44 18.12
N LEU A 69 5.72 23.84 17.85
CA LEU A 69 5.05 24.98 18.51
C LEU A 69 4.75 24.71 19.99
N GLN A 70 4.61 23.45 20.38
CA GLN A 70 4.45 23.00 21.77
C GLN A 70 5.80 22.68 22.45
N GLY A 71 6.92 22.86 21.73
CA GLY A 71 8.28 22.62 22.23
C GLY A 71 8.74 21.16 22.13
N GLU A 72 8.00 20.30 21.45
CA GLU A 72 8.41 18.92 21.16
C GLU A 72 9.36 18.89 19.95
N ASP A 73 10.47 18.15 20.08
CA ASP A 73 11.41 17.93 18.98
C ASP A 73 10.90 16.77 18.10
N PRO A 74 10.56 16.99 16.82
CA PRO A 74 10.15 15.92 15.91
C PRO A 74 11.27 14.93 15.59
N GLY A 75 12.53 15.28 15.90
CA GLY A 75 13.67 14.37 15.90
C GLY A 75 13.77 13.52 17.17
N ASP A 76 12.97 13.79 18.20
CA ASP A 76 12.90 12.95 19.40
C ASP A 76 12.30 11.57 19.01
N PRO A 77 13.05 10.48 19.25
CA PRO A 77 12.58 9.10 19.13
C PRO A 77 11.15 8.86 19.62
N ALA A 78 10.77 9.45 20.77
CA ALA A 78 9.47 9.26 21.39
C ALA A 78 8.33 10.00 20.66
N VAL A 79 8.63 11.12 20.00
CA VAL A 79 7.64 11.87 19.21
C VAL A 79 7.44 11.19 17.86
N ALA A 80 8.53 10.78 17.19
CA ALA A 80 8.48 10.03 15.94
C ALA A 80 7.70 8.71 16.09
N ALA A 81 7.89 8.01 17.21
CA ALA A 81 7.15 6.79 17.56
C ALA A 81 5.63 7.01 17.58
N LYS A 82 5.14 8.06 18.24
CA LYS A 82 3.70 8.37 18.33
C LYS A 82 3.07 8.61 16.95
N VAL A 83 3.79 9.27 16.05
CA VAL A 83 3.32 9.55 14.68
C VAL A 83 3.14 8.26 13.91
N CYS A 84 4.15 7.38 13.96
CA CYS A 84 4.12 6.08 13.30
C CYS A 84 2.98 5.21 13.83
N THR A 85 2.77 5.20 15.14
CA THR A 85 1.64 4.49 15.76
C THR A 85 0.29 4.97 15.24
N GLY A 86 0.07 6.28 15.17
CA GLY A 86 -1.19 6.82 14.66
C GLY A 86 -1.45 6.49 13.18
N ILE A 87 -0.41 6.47 12.34
CA ILE A 87 -0.52 6.07 10.94
C ILE A 87 -0.87 4.59 10.85
N ALA A 88 -0.15 3.72 11.57
CA ALA A 88 -0.38 2.28 11.54
C ALA A 88 -1.79 1.91 12.06
N GLU A 89 -2.25 2.52 13.14
CA GLU A 89 -3.60 2.30 13.66
C GLU A 89 -4.67 2.70 12.63
N ARG A 90 -4.50 3.86 11.99
CA ARG A 90 -5.46 4.32 10.97
C ARG A 90 -5.43 3.43 9.73
N ALA A 91 -4.24 3.04 9.26
CA ALA A 91 -4.08 2.14 8.13
C ALA A 91 -4.73 0.77 8.41
N ALA A 92 -4.53 0.22 9.61
CA ALA A 92 -5.18 -1.04 10.01
C ALA A 92 -6.70 -0.94 9.97
N GLN A 93 -7.29 0.17 10.46
CA GLN A 93 -8.75 0.38 10.40
C GLN A 93 -9.28 0.45 8.97
N VAL A 94 -8.58 1.19 8.10
CA VAL A 94 -8.93 1.34 6.68
C VAL A 94 -8.88 -0.01 5.98
N LEU A 95 -7.77 -0.72 6.12
CA LEU A 95 -7.54 -2.02 5.50
C LEU A 95 -8.53 -3.06 5.98
N GLU A 96 -8.82 -3.11 7.28
CA GLU A 96 -9.83 -4.02 7.84
C GLU A 96 -11.24 -3.70 7.31
N ALA A 97 -11.57 -2.41 7.14
CA ALA A 97 -12.84 -2.00 6.56
C ALA A 97 -12.94 -2.41 5.08
N ALA A 98 -11.88 -2.22 4.29
CA ALA A 98 -11.82 -2.63 2.89
C ALA A 98 -11.90 -4.16 2.73
N ARG A 99 -11.19 -4.91 3.58
CA ARG A 99 -11.27 -6.37 3.66
C ARG A 99 -12.71 -6.83 3.89
N ARG A 100 -13.40 -6.25 4.86
CA ARG A 100 -14.82 -6.58 5.16
C ARG A 100 -15.77 -6.27 4.01
N ARG A 101 -15.43 -5.31 3.14
CA ARG A 101 -16.20 -5.00 1.92
C ARG A 101 -15.85 -5.90 0.73
N GLY A 102 -14.87 -6.80 0.88
CA GLY A 102 -14.39 -7.65 -0.22
C GLY A 102 -13.50 -6.89 -1.22
N GLU A 103 -12.97 -5.73 -0.85
CA GLU A 103 -12.11 -4.90 -1.71
C GLU A 103 -10.64 -5.35 -1.68
N LEU A 104 -10.28 -6.26 -0.75
CA LEU A 104 -8.93 -6.82 -0.61
C LEU A 104 -8.97 -8.34 -0.84
N PRO A 105 -9.13 -8.81 -2.10
CA PRO A 105 -9.01 -10.24 -2.41
C PRO A 105 -7.60 -10.73 -2.04
N GLY A 106 -7.48 -11.95 -1.50
CA GLY A 106 -6.19 -12.48 -1.07
C GLY A 106 -5.75 -12.03 0.32
N VAL A 107 -6.55 -11.27 1.07
CA VAL A 107 -6.24 -10.82 2.45
C VAL A 107 -7.18 -11.48 3.46
N ASP A 108 -6.61 -12.34 4.31
CA ASP A 108 -7.33 -13.06 5.36
C ASP A 108 -7.55 -12.19 6.61
N ALA A 109 -6.52 -11.48 7.07
CA ALA A 109 -6.56 -10.70 8.30
C ALA A 109 -5.69 -9.45 8.25
N VAL A 110 -6.08 -8.45 9.05
CA VAL A 110 -5.33 -7.20 9.26
C VAL A 110 -5.26 -6.91 10.74
N ARG A 111 -4.08 -6.60 11.27
CA ARG A 111 -3.88 -6.22 12.67
C ARG A 111 -2.72 -5.25 12.82
N THR A 112 -2.67 -4.55 13.95
CA THR A 112 -1.46 -3.85 14.35
C THR A 112 -0.43 -4.83 14.93
N ILE A 113 0.84 -4.53 14.74
CA ILE A 113 1.96 -5.24 15.39
C ILE A 113 2.89 -4.20 16.03
N GLU A 114 3.40 -4.50 17.21
CA GLU A 114 4.27 -3.60 17.98
C GLU A 114 5.69 -4.12 17.98
N ARG A 115 6.66 -3.25 17.64
CA ARG A 115 8.07 -3.54 17.78
C ARG A 115 8.49 -3.30 19.21
N ARG A 116 8.98 -4.34 19.87
CA ARG A 116 9.53 -4.24 21.22
C ARG A 116 11.05 -4.13 21.14
N THR A 117 11.60 -3.00 21.57
CA THR A 117 13.05 -2.88 21.70
C THR A 117 13.49 -3.51 23.03
N VAL A 118 14.39 -4.49 22.97
CA VAL A 118 15.13 -4.93 24.17
C VAL A 118 16.24 -3.92 24.40
N THR A 119 15.94 -2.82 25.09
CA THR A 119 17.01 -1.96 25.62
C THR A 119 17.60 -2.67 26.82
N GLY A 120 18.85 -3.13 26.72
CA GLY A 120 19.56 -3.93 27.73
C GLY A 120 19.86 -3.25 29.07
N ARG A 121 18.99 -2.36 29.55
CA ARG A 121 18.97 -1.82 30.90
C ARG A 121 17.52 -1.75 31.37
N ASP A 122 17.18 -2.65 32.30
CA ASP A 122 16.01 -2.66 33.16
C ASP A 122 14.62 -2.64 32.49
N ASP A 123 14.13 -3.85 32.15
CA ASP A 123 12.77 -4.41 32.24
C ASP A 123 11.50 -3.57 31.92
N ALA A 124 11.59 -2.39 31.33
CA ALA A 124 10.45 -1.71 30.74
C ALA A 124 10.48 -1.87 29.21
N LEU A 125 9.86 -2.95 28.72
CA LEU A 125 9.52 -3.09 27.29
C LEU A 125 8.62 -1.91 26.90
N THR A 126 9.21 -0.84 26.38
CA THR A 126 8.44 0.27 25.84
C THR A 126 8.22 -0.03 24.36
N PRO A 127 6.97 -0.25 23.91
CA PRO A 127 6.69 -0.38 22.49
C PRO A 127 7.11 0.94 21.83
N TYR A 128 8.11 0.86 20.96
CA TYR A 128 8.70 2.05 20.33
C TYR A 128 8.04 2.36 18.99
N HIS A 129 7.28 1.42 18.43
CA HIS A 129 6.79 1.56 17.08
C HIS A 129 5.66 0.56 16.77
N THR A 130 4.66 0.98 16.02
CA THR A 130 3.55 0.14 15.56
C THR A 130 3.54 0.10 14.04
N ALA A 131 3.33 -1.08 13.48
CA ALA A 131 3.12 -1.31 12.04
C ALA A 131 1.81 -2.06 11.81
N VAL A 132 1.47 -2.30 10.54
CA VAL A 132 0.31 -3.11 10.16
C VAL A 132 0.79 -4.46 9.63
N ALA A 133 0.35 -5.54 10.25
CA ALA A 133 0.51 -6.89 9.72
C ALA A 133 -0.73 -7.27 8.91
N VAL A 134 -0.49 -7.73 7.69
CA VAL A 134 -1.50 -8.22 6.74
C VAL A 134 -1.23 -9.70 6.52
N THR A 135 -2.17 -10.55 6.91
CA THR A 135 -2.13 -11.99 6.62
C THR A 135 -2.83 -12.24 5.29
N LEU A 136 -2.13 -12.85 4.35
CA LEU A 136 -2.64 -13.23 3.03
C LEU A 136 -3.30 -14.61 3.07
N GLU A 137 -4.13 -14.87 2.07
CA GLU A 137 -4.66 -16.21 1.79
C GLU A 137 -3.50 -17.20 1.62
N GLY A 138 -3.43 -18.22 2.48
CA GLY A 138 -2.31 -19.16 2.55
C GLY A 138 -1.38 -18.96 3.75
N GLY A 139 -1.64 -17.95 4.59
CA GLY A 139 -0.98 -17.76 5.87
C GLY A 139 0.35 -16.99 5.82
N GLU A 140 0.75 -16.49 4.65
CA GLU A 140 1.85 -15.54 4.52
C GLU A 140 1.48 -14.24 5.25
N GLU A 141 2.41 -13.68 6.03
CA GLU A 141 2.19 -12.43 6.75
C GLU A 141 3.20 -11.37 6.28
N VAL A 142 2.68 -10.21 5.90
CA VAL A 142 3.47 -9.06 5.44
C VAL A 142 3.26 -7.90 6.40
N VAL A 143 4.35 -7.27 6.82
CA VAL A 143 4.33 -6.08 7.67
C VAL A 143 4.54 -4.83 6.82
N LEU A 144 3.64 -3.86 6.98
CA LEU A 144 3.69 -2.54 6.38
C LEU A 144 4.18 -1.55 7.43
N ASP A 145 5.39 -1.04 7.23
CA ASP A 145 6.10 -0.16 8.15
C ASP A 145 6.33 1.24 7.56
N TRP A 146 5.88 2.28 8.28
CA TRP A 146 6.06 3.69 7.92
C TRP A 146 7.26 4.38 8.58
N HIS A 147 8.03 3.69 9.43
CA HIS A 147 9.18 4.27 10.15
C HIS A 147 10.38 4.56 9.24
N ALA A 148 10.51 3.77 8.17
CA ALA A 148 11.66 3.83 7.27
C ALA A 148 11.39 4.65 6.00
N THR A 149 10.22 5.29 5.91
CA THR A 149 9.79 6.01 4.72
C THR A 149 9.21 7.37 5.10
N LEU A 150 9.74 8.43 4.48
CA LEU A 150 9.12 9.76 4.53
C LEU A 150 7.89 9.85 3.61
N ASP A 151 7.59 8.77 2.88
CA ASP A 151 6.49 8.67 1.94
C ASP A 151 5.39 7.78 2.51
N ILE A 152 4.31 8.43 2.95
CA ILE A 152 3.14 7.77 3.55
C ILE A 152 2.44 6.84 2.56
N ALA A 153 2.57 7.08 1.24
CA ALA A 153 1.96 6.23 0.22
C ALA A 153 2.75 4.94 -0.04
N HIS A 154 4.01 4.86 0.43
CA HIS A 154 4.91 3.74 0.15
C HIS A 154 5.53 3.19 1.45
N PRO A 155 4.75 2.44 2.27
CA PRO A 155 5.30 1.73 3.42
C PRO A 155 6.40 0.76 3.00
N VAL A 156 7.39 0.58 3.86
CA VAL A 156 8.36 -0.51 3.71
C VAL A 156 7.66 -1.84 4.00
N ARG A 157 7.89 -2.81 3.13
CA ARG A 157 7.42 -4.19 3.33
C ARG A 157 8.50 -4.98 4.05
N SER A 158 8.12 -5.66 5.12
CA SER A 158 8.99 -6.58 5.86
C SER A 158 8.23 -7.83 6.28
N THR A 159 8.95 -8.81 6.81
CA THR A 159 8.33 -9.98 7.46
C THR A 159 8.09 -9.69 8.95
N PRO A 160 7.25 -10.47 9.64
CA PRO A 160 6.99 -10.30 11.07
C PRO A 160 8.25 -10.47 11.93
N GLU A 161 9.20 -11.31 11.53
CA GLU A 161 10.44 -11.57 12.28
C GLU A 161 11.40 -10.38 12.27
N ALA A 162 11.23 -9.45 11.32
CA ALA A 162 11.99 -8.20 11.30
C ALA A 162 11.47 -7.16 12.32
N PHE A 163 10.36 -7.47 13.01
CA PHE A 163 9.59 -6.56 13.85
C PHE A 163 9.51 -7.04 15.31
#